data_AF-X1AFL1-F1
#
_entry.id   AF-X1AFL1-F1
#
_cell.length_a   1.000
_cell.length_b   1.000
_cell.length_c   1.000
_cell.angle_alpha   90.00
_cell.angle_beta   90.00
_cell.angle_gamma   90.00
#
_symmetry.space_group_name_H-M   'P 1'
#
loop_
_entity.id
_entity.type
_entity.pdbx_description
1 polymer ?
#
loop_
_entity_poly.entity_id
_entity_poly.type
_entity_poly.pdbx_seq_one_letter_code
_entity_poly.pdbx_strand_id
1 'polypeptide(L)'
;MEFKLKIKLVKTRENKISRNKALNNAHFNEDKLSKYVNTFSFPRLAGSKGEKKAVNLTYKIFQEIGFKKHQIMKQPFTFSDFYSTTLMKFLLTLNLVLVLNLLVFSYIHGAITMVLVIFIMMVVYLIIKGVKHPETSGFWGEYFGETLSSTNVLTKIPAKKISEKDAGNIIISAHLDSKSQSFNTFWRVVLYKITFYSGIMLITDYIFYFIILFGNLDVSFFYTIYGGWISIFLISFSNICLLLAASKINLFKIGE
;
A
#
# COMPACT_ATOMS: atom_id res chain seq x y z
N MET A 1 58.53 -28.96 -20.65
CA MET A 1 57.08 -28.88 -20.36
C MET A 1 56.75 -27.77 -19.35
N GLU A 2 57.62 -27.44 -18.40
CA GLU A 2 57.42 -26.41 -17.37
C GLU A 2 57.24 -24.97 -17.88
N PHE A 3 57.86 -24.60 -19.01
CA PHE A 3 57.81 -23.22 -19.51
C PHE A 3 56.40 -22.79 -19.95
N LYS A 4 55.58 -23.73 -20.46
CA LYS A 4 54.18 -23.47 -20.84
C LYS A 4 53.27 -23.27 -19.61
N LEU A 5 53.60 -23.84 -18.46
CA LEU A 5 52.85 -23.69 -17.21
C LEU A 5 53.07 -22.30 -16.57
N LYS A 6 54.31 -21.78 -16.60
CA LYS A 6 54.61 -20.43 -16.09
C LYS A 6 53.90 -19.33 -16.87
N ILE A 7 53.84 -19.41 -18.21
CA ILE A 7 53.16 -18.42 -19.05
C ILE A 7 51.64 -18.41 -18.80
N LYS A 8 51.05 -19.58 -18.54
CA LYS A 8 49.61 -19.70 -18.24
C LYS A 8 49.26 -19.04 -16.90
N LEU A 9 50.12 -19.19 -15.88
CA LEU A 9 49.93 -18.59 -14.55
C LEU A 9 50.06 -17.06 -14.57
N VAL A 10 51.03 -16.50 -15.31
CA VAL A 10 51.23 -15.04 -15.42
C VAL A 10 50.04 -14.38 -16.12
N LYS A 11 49.57 -14.93 -17.24
CA LYS A 11 48.36 -14.43 -17.93
C LYS A 11 47.10 -14.48 -17.05
N THR A 12 47.02 -15.44 -16.12
CA THR A 12 45.88 -15.55 -15.20
C THR A 12 45.94 -14.50 -14.10
N ARG A 13 47.13 -14.11 -13.63
CA ARG A 13 47.32 -13.03 -12.64
C ARG A 13 47.06 -11.64 -13.22
N GLU A 14 47.58 -11.34 -14.42
CA GLU A 14 47.36 -10.06 -15.08
C GLU A 14 45.88 -9.79 -15.38
N ASN A 15 45.13 -10.83 -15.80
CA ASN A 15 43.68 -10.75 -15.99
C ASN A 15 42.89 -10.52 -14.69
N LYS A 16 43.43 -10.93 -13.53
CA LYS A 16 42.78 -10.73 -12.22
C LYS A 16 43.01 -9.30 -11.73
N ILE A 17 44.20 -8.74 -11.96
CA ILE A 17 44.57 -7.36 -11.59
C ILE A 17 43.82 -6.35 -12.46
N SER A 18 43.72 -6.56 -13.78
CA SER A 18 42.98 -5.67 -14.67
C SER A 18 41.47 -5.67 -14.40
N ARG A 19 40.89 -6.82 -14.03
CA ARG A 19 39.48 -6.93 -13.59
C ARG A 19 39.20 -6.18 -12.30
N ASN A 20 40.08 -6.28 -11.30
CA ASN A 20 39.90 -5.54 -10.05
C ASN A 20 40.03 -4.03 -10.25
N LYS A 21 40.89 -3.58 -11.16
CA LYS A 21 41.02 -2.15 -11.51
C LYS A 21 39.78 -1.63 -12.25
N ALA A 22 39.16 -2.44 -13.11
CA ALA A 22 37.91 -2.09 -13.79
C ALA A 22 36.68 -2.09 -12.84
N LEU A 23 36.65 -2.99 -11.86
CA LEU A 23 35.63 -3.01 -10.79
C LEU A 23 35.77 -1.82 -9.83
N ASN A 24 37.00 -1.40 -9.53
CA ASN A 24 37.27 -0.20 -8.72
C ASN A 24 36.95 1.13 -9.44
N ASN A 25 36.80 1.12 -10.77
CA ASN A 25 36.44 2.30 -11.56
C ASN A 25 34.93 2.43 -11.85
N ALA A 26 34.11 1.44 -11.48
CA ALA A 26 32.66 1.59 -11.47
C ALA A 26 32.23 2.33 -10.20
N HIS A 27 32.77 3.53 -10.00
CA HIS A 27 32.42 4.36 -8.84
C HIS A 27 30.96 4.79 -8.98
N PHE A 28 30.17 4.53 -7.94
CA PHE A 28 28.84 5.10 -7.83
C PHE A 28 28.95 6.63 -7.93
N ASN A 29 28.18 7.22 -8.84
CA ASN A 29 28.21 8.65 -9.10
C ASN A 29 26.91 9.28 -8.55
N GLU A 30 27.05 9.93 -7.40
CA GLU A 30 25.94 10.55 -6.66
C GLU A 30 25.25 11.66 -7.45
N ASP A 31 26.01 12.48 -8.18
CA ASP A 31 25.46 13.58 -8.99
C ASP A 31 24.56 13.05 -10.11
N LYS A 32 25.01 11.99 -10.79
CA LYS A 32 24.23 11.31 -11.83
C LYS A 32 22.96 10.70 -11.23
N LEU A 33 23.04 10.10 -10.05
CA LEU A 33 21.87 9.57 -9.35
C LEU A 33 20.88 10.68 -8.99
N SER A 34 21.36 11.75 -8.35
CA SER A 34 20.56 12.92 -7.97
C SER A 34 19.83 13.51 -9.18
N LYS A 35 20.52 13.64 -10.32
CA LYS A 35 19.91 14.05 -11.59
C LYS A 35 18.76 13.13 -12.02
N TYR A 36 18.93 11.81 -11.96
CA TYR A 36 17.82 10.90 -12.29
C TYR A 36 16.67 11.01 -11.30
N VAL A 37 16.95 11.08 -10.00
CA VAL A 37 15.91 11.25 -8.96
C VAL A 37 15.10 12.53 -9.20
N ASN A 38 15.77 13.65 -9.47
CA ASN A 38 15.11 14.92 -9.78
C ASN A 38 14.28 14.84 -11.08
N THR A 39 14.76 14.10 -12.08
CA THR A 39 14.01 13.91 -13.33
C THR A 39 12.70 13.15 -13.10
N PHE A 40 12.66 12.20 -12.16
CA PHE A 40 11.45 11.48 -11.77
C PHE A 40 10.63 12.18 -10.68
N SER A 41 11.04 13.37 -10.21
CA SER A 41 10.39 14.08 -9.10
C SER A 41 9.14 14.85 -9.53
N PHE A 42 8.13 14.12 -10.00
CA PHE A 42 6.79 14.61 -10.29
C PHE A 42 5.72 13.60 -9.86
N PRO A 43 4.45 14.03 -9.66
CA PRO A 43 3.36 13.13 -9.31
C PRO A 43 3.16 12.06 -10.38
N ARG A 44 3.14 10.80 -9.95
CA ARG A 44 3.07 9.62 -10.83
C ARG A 44 2.25 8.53 -10.15
N LEU A 45 1.02 8.89 -9.78
CA LEU A 45 0.04 7.96 -9.24
C LEU A 45 -0.27 6.88 -10.28
N ALA A 46 -0.40 5.62 -9.85
CA ALA A 46 -0.72 4.53 -10.75
C ALA A 46 -2.01 4.81 -11.56
N GLY A 47 -2.01 4.50 -12.86
CA GLY A 47 -3.10 4.81 -13.79
C GLY A 47 -3.15 6.25 -14.30
N SER A 48 -2.34 7.18 -13.78
CA SER A 48 -2.37 8.60 -14.16
C SER A 48 -1.55 8.92 -15.42
N LYS A 49 -1.75 10.13 -15.98
CA LYS A 49 -0.85 10.69 -17.02
C LYS A 49 0.61 10.75 -16.55
N GLY A 50 0.82 11.05 -15.27
CA GLY A 50 2.14 11.06 -14.63
C GLY A 50 2.84 9.70 -14.66
N GLU A 51 2.14 8.61 -14.36
CA GLU A 51 2.71 7.27 -14.49
C GLU A 51 3.11 6.96 -15.94
N LYS A 52 2.23 7.25 -16.91
CA LYS A 52 2.54 7.04 -18.34
C LYS A 52 3.78 7.85 -18.76
N LYS A 53 3.93 9.08 -18.26
CA LYS A 53 5.12 9.91 -18.45
C LYS A 53 6.36 9.26 -17.83
N ALA A 54 6.26 8.76 -16.61
CA ALA A 54 7.36 8.07 -15.93
C ALA A 54 7.78 6.79 -16.67
N VAL A 55 6.84 5.95 -17.11
CA VAL A 55 7.11 4.74 -17.91
C VAL A 55 7.85 5.08 -19.21
N ASN A 56 7.43 6.14 -19.89
CA ASN A 56 8.08 6.60 -21.12
C ASN A 56 9.48 7.17 -20.87
N LEU A 57 9.65 7.91 -19.77
CA LEU A 57 10.95 8.43 -19.34
C LEU A 57 11.92 7.28 -19.00
N THR A 58 11.48 6.27 -18.24
CA THR A 58 12.27 5.07 -17.93
C THR A 58 12.70 4.34 -19.20
N TYR A 59 11.78 4.17 -20.16
CA TYR A 59 12.10 3.56 -21.46
C TYR A 59 13.22 4.33 -22.18
N LYS A 60 13.13 5.66 -22.25
CA LYS A 60 14.15 6.51 -22.88
C LYS A 60 15.50 6.42 -22.16
N ILE A 61 15.50 6.50 -20.83
CA ILE A 61 16.73 6.42 -20.03
C ILE A 61 17.43 5.07 -20.20
N PHE A 62 16.69 3.96 -20.28
CA PHE A 62 17.31 2.67 -20.59
C PHE A 62 17.97 2.66 -21.97
N GLN A 63 17.36 3.29 -22.97
CA GLN A 63 18.00 3.44 -24.29
C GLN A 63 19.28 4.28 -24.22
N GLU A 64 19.26 5.39 -23.48
CA GLU A 64 20.43 6.26 -23.27
C GLU A 64 21.59 5.53 -22.56
N ILE A 65 21.27 4.60 -21.64
CA ILE A 65 22.26 3.78 -20.94
C ILE A 65 22.81 2.64 -21.83
N GLY A 66 22.23 2.43 -23.02
CA GLY A 66 22.74 1.51 -24.04
C GLY A 66 21.90 0.25 -24.27
N PHE A 67 20.72 0.13 -23.66
CA PHE A 67 19.81 -0.98 -23.95
C PHE A 67 19.13 -0.79 -25.32
N LYS A 68 19.08 -1.87 -26.11
CA LYS A 68 18.36 -1.86 -27.38
C LYS A 68 16.85 -1.96 -27.13
N LYS A 69 16.04 -1.47 -28.08
CA LYS A 69 14.57 -1.45 -27.97
C LYS A 69 13.96 -2.82 -27.63
N HIS A 70 14.47 -3.90 -28.22
CA HIS A 70 13.97 -5.27 -27.97
C HIS A 70 14.38 -5.84 -26.60
N GLN A 71 15.31 -5.21 -25.89
CA GLN A 71 15.76 -5.62 -24.55
C GLN A 71 14.96 -4.93 -23.43
N ILE A 72 14.12 -3.94 -23.78
CA ILE A 72 13.30 -3.19 -22.84
C ILE A 72 11.86 -3.62 -23.08
N MET A 73 11.32 -4.44 -22.19
CA MET A 73 9.92 -4.87 -22.30
C MET A 73 9.05 -3.97 -21.42
N LYS A 74 7.88 -3.62 -21.95
CA LYS A 74 6.79 -3.01 -21.20
C LYS A 74 5.75 -4.08 -20.96
N GLN A 75 5.46 -4.39 -19.70
CA GLN A 75 4.46 -5.36 -19.31
C GLN A 75 3.25 -4.61 -18.73
N PRO A 76 2.21 -4.35 -19.54
CA PRO A 76 0.99 -3.74 -19.04
C PRO A 76 0.29 -4.72 -18.10
N PHE A 77 -0.35 -4.19 -17.07
CA PHE A 77 -1.23 -4.95 -16.18
C PHE A 77 -2.39 -4.07 -15.73
N THR A 78 -3.45 -4.71 -15.25
CA THR A 78 -4.60 -4.03 -14.65
C THR A 78 -4.76 -4.48 -13.21
N PHE A 79 -5.27 -3.60 -12.36
CA PHE A 79 -5.57 -3.89 -10.97
C PHE A 79 -6.74 -3.04 -10.50
N SER A 80 -7.46 -3.50 -9.47
CA SER A 80 -8.52 -2.72 -8.84
C SER A 80 -7.93 -1.77 -7.79
N ASP A 81 -8.33 -0.50 -7.83
CA ASP A 81 -7.92 0.47 -6.82
C ASP A 81 -8.58 0.22 -5.46
N PHE A 82 -9.60 -0.64 -5.40
CA PHE A 82 -10.44 -0.86 -4.22
C PHE A 82 -9.60 -1.11 -2.97
N TYR A 83 -8.69 -2.09 -3.02
CA TYR A 83 -7.89 -2.48 -1.84
C TYR A 83 -6.88 -1.41 -1.41
N SER A 84 -6.54 -0.47 -2.30
CA SER A 84 -5.54 0.56 -2.04
C SER A 84 -6.13 1.88 -1.50
N THR A 85 -7.34 2.24 -1.95
CA THR A 85 -7.96 3.55 -1.69
C THR A 85 -9.38 3.40 -1.16
N THR A 86 -10.25 2.70 -1.89
CA THR A 86 -11.69 2.65 -1.61
C THR A 86 -12.04 1.83 -0.38
N LEU A 87 -11.33 0.75 -0.10
CA LEU A 87 -11.54 -0.11 1.07
C LEU A 87 -11.41 0.68 2.36
N MET A 88 -10.39 1.54 2.47
CA MET A 88 -10.23 2.35 3.68
C MET A 88 -11.38 3.34 3.85
N LYS A 89 -11.82 4.00 2.77
CA LYS A 89 -12.98 4.90 2.82
C LYS A 89 -14.25 4.13 3.20
N PHE A 90 -14.44 2.95 2.60
CA PHE A 90 -15.55 2.06 2.87
C PHE A 90 -15.59 1.62 4.33
N LEU A 91 -14.46 1.19 4.91
CA LEU A 91 -14.37 0.79 6.32
C LEU A 91 -14.68 1.95 7.27
N LEU A 92 -14.16 3.15 6.98
CA LEU A 92 -14.44 4.35 7.78
C LEU A 92 -15.90 4.76 7.71
N THR A 93 -16.50 4.79 6.52
CA THR A 93 -17.92 5.09 6.31
C THR A 93 -18.80 4.03 6.97
N LEU A 94 -18.48 2.75 6.79
CA LEU A 94 -19.17 1.66 7.44
C LEU A 94 -19.16 1.89 8.94
N ASN A 95 -17.98 2.08 9.54
CA ASN A 95 -17.84 2.30 10.97
C ASN A 95 -18.66 3.51 11.49
N LEU A 96 -18.70 4.63 10.76
CA LEU A 96 -19.56 5.77 11.09
C LEU A 96 -21.06 5.41 11.06
N VAL A 97 -21.50 4.69 10.02
CA VAL A 97 -22.88 4.18 9.91
C VAL A 97 -23.18 3.24 11.07
N LEU A 98 -22.22 2.40 11.49
CA LEU A 98 -22.42 1.48 12.61
C LEU A 98 -22.61 2.24 13.92
N VAL A 99 -21.73 3.21 14.20
CA VAL A 99 -21.81 4.05 15.38
C VAL A 99 -23.15 4.79 15.45
N LEU A 100 -23.62 5.34 14.32
CA LEU A 100 -24.91 6.01 14.25
C LEU A 100 -26.09 5.05 14.50
N ASN A 101 -26.07 3.86 13.89
CA ASN A 101 -27.13 2.87 14.08
C ASN A 101 -27.13 2.33 15.52
N LEU A 102 -25.97 2.05 16.10
CA LEU A 102 -25.82 1.64 17.49
C LEU A 102 -26.42 2.68 18.45
N LEU A 103 -26.19 3.97 18.18
CA LEU A 103 -26.81 5.05 18.92
C LEU A 103 -28.34 4.97 18.80
N VAL A 104 -28.89 4.98 17.58
CA VAL A 104 -30.35 4.96 17.35
C VAL A 104 -31.03 3.74 17.97
N PHE A 105 -30.47 2.54 17.80
CA PHE A 105 -31.10 1.31 18.26
C PHE A 105 -30.92 1.05 19.76
N SER A 106 -29.86 1.59 20.38
CA SER A 106 -29.69 1.53 21.84
C SER A 106 -30.84 2.21 22.59
N TYR A 107 -31.48 3.21 21.98
CA TYR A 107 -32.64 3.91 22.54
C TYR A 107 -34.00 3.30 22.15
N ILE A 108 -34.08 2.49 21.09
CA ILE A 108 -35.35 2.00 20.54
C ILE A 108 -35.61 0.54 20.89
N HIS A 109 -34.71 -0.40 20.57
CA HIS A 109 -34.96 -1.83 20.77
C HIS A 109 -33.67 -2.67 20.77
N GLY A 110 -33.40 -3.36 21.89
CA GLY A 110 -32.20 -4.20 22.05
C GLY A 110 -32.10 -5.34 21.01
N ALA A 111 -33.21 -5.99 20.65
CA ALA A 111 -33.19 -7.10 19.68
C ALA A 111 -32.75 -6.66 18.27
N ILE A 112 -33.15 -5.47 17.81
CA ILE A 112 -32.74 -4.94 16.49
C ILE A 112 -31.24 -4.65 16.49
N THR A 113 -30.72 -4.13 17.61
CA THR A 113 -29.28 -3.91 17.81
C THR A 113 -28.49 -5.21 17.61
N MET A 114 -28.97 -6.34 18.15
CA MET A 114 -28.31 -7.64 17.99
C MET A 114 -28.29 -8.12 16.54
N VAL A 115 -29.42 -7.99 15.82
CA VAL A 115 -29.50 -8.34 14.39
C VAL A 115 -28.50 -7.53 13.57
N LEU A 116 -28.39 -6.23 13.86
CA LEU A 116 -27.43 -5.35 13.20
C LEU A 116 -25.98 -5.78 13.46
N VAL A 117 -25.63 -6.10 14.71
CA VAL A 117 -24.28 -6.60 15.05
C VAL A 117 -23.95 -7.88 14.27
N ILE A 118 -24.88 -8.82 14.16
CA ILE A 118 -24.68 -10.05 13.37
C ILE A 118 -24.46 -9.72 11.89
N PHE A 119 -25.28 -8.84 11.31
CA PHE A 119 -25.14 -8.39 9.93
C PHE A 119 -23.77 -7.75 9.68
N ILE A 120 -23.29 -6.94 10.61
CA ILE A 120 -21.97 -6.30 10.55
C ILE A 120 -20.86 -7.35 10.56
N MET A 121 -20.92 -8.33 11.48
CA MET A 121 -19.93 -9.39 11.56
C MET A 121 -19.86 -10.19 10.26
N MET A 122 -21.00 -10.41 9.60
CA MET A 122 -21.06 -11.00 8.27
C MET A 122 -20.38 -10.12 7.21
N VAL A 123 -20.65 -8.81 7.18
CA VAL A 123 -19.97 -7.88 6.25
C VAL A 123 -18.46 -7.87 6.47
N VAL A 124 -18.00 -7.78 7.72
CA VAL A 124 -16.56 -7.82 8.07
C VAL A 124 -15.92 -9.13 7.61
N TYR A 125 -16.59 -10.27 7.84
CA TYR A 125 -16.14 -11.57 7.35
C TYR A 125 -15.99 -11.60 5.82
N LEU A 126 -16.96 -11.05 5.07
CA LEU A 126 -16.89 -10.95 3.61
C LEU A 126 -15.74 -10.06 3.13
N ILE A 127 -15.44 -8.97 3.83
CA ILE A 127 -14.28 -8.11 3.54
C ILE A 127 -12.98 -8.89 3.75
N ILE A 128 -12.81 -9.55 4.89
CA ILE A 128 -11.60 -10.34 5.20
C ILE A 128 -11.38 -11.43 4.15
N LYS A 129 -12.46 -12.12 3.75
CA LYS A 129 -12.40 -13.15 2.69
C LYS A 129 -11.96 -12.55 1.35
N GLY A 130 -12.44 -11.37 1.00
CA GLY A 130 -12.05 -10.66 -0.22
C GLY A 130 -10.59 -10.21 -0.23
N VAL A 131 -10.07 -9.75 0.91
CA VAL A 131 -8.68 -9.26 1.03
C VAL A 131 -7.65 -10.39 0.99
N LYS A 132 -8.04 -11.65 1.19
CA LYS A 132 -7.10 -12.79 1.21
C LYS A 132 -6.36 -13.02 -0.12
N HIS A 133 -6.98 -12.66 -1.24
CA HIS A 133 -6.43 -12.87 -2.59
C HIS A 133 -6.53 -11.59 -3.44
N PRO A 134 -5.77 -10.53 -3.09
CA PRO A 134 -5.86 -9.23 -3.76
C PRO A 134 -5.46 -9.29 -5.25
N GLU A 135 -4.74 -10.33 -5.66
CA GLU A 135 -4.37 -10.62 -7.05
C GLU A 135 -5.55 -10.96 -7.96
N THR A 136 -6.66 -11.44 -7.37
CA THR A 136 -7.91 -11.66 -8.07
C THR A 136 -8.87 -10.56 -7.71
N SER A 137 -9.58 -10.01 -8.70
CA SER A 137 -10.68 -9.07 -8.44
C SER A 137 -11.82 -9.83 -7.79
N GLY A 138 -11.73 -10.10 -6.49
CA GLY A 138 -12.84 -10.63 -5.71
C GLY A 138 -14.03 -9.66 -5.76
N PHE A 139 -15.18 -10.10 -5.25
CA PHE A 139 -16.45 -9.36 -5.27
C PHE A 139 -16.29 -7.85 -5.04
N TRP A 140 -15.57 -7.46 -3.98
CA TRP A 140 -15.42 -6.05 -3.66
C TRP A 140 -14.60 -5.25 -4.68
N GLY A 141 -13.52 -5.83 -5.18
CA GLY A 141 -12.66 -5.19 -6.18
C GLY A 141 -13.34 -5.05 -7.54
N GLU A 142 -14.23 -5.98 -7.88
CA GLU A 142 -15.00 -5.97 -9.13
C GLU A 142 -16.14 -4.95 -9.12
N TYR A 143 -16.91 -4.87 -8.03
CA TYR A 143 -18.11 -4.03 -7.98
C TYR A 143 -17.89 -2.62 -7.41
N PHE A 144 -16.88 -2.42 -6.56
CA PHE A 144 -16.68 -1.17 -5.84
C PHE A 144 -15.34 -0.48 -6.14
N GLY A 145 -14.49 -1.10 -6.95
CA GLY A 145 -13.19 -0.54 -7.35
C GLY A 145 -13.19 -0.02 -8.78
N GLU A 146 -12.34 0.98 -9.02
CA GLU A 146 -11.98 1.36 -10.39
C GLU A 146 -10.86 0.43 -10.88
N THR A 147 -11.01 -0.11 -12.09
CA THR A 147 -9.93 -0.85 -12.74
C THR A 147 -8.93 0.13 -13.34
N LEU A 148 -7.71 0.15 -12.79
CA LEU A 148 -6.61 0.98 -13.27
C LEU A 148 -5.66 0.14 -14.14
N SER A 149 -5.08 0.76 -15.16
CA SER A 149 -4.02 0.17 -15.97
C SER A 149 -2.68 0.77 -15.58
N SER A 150 -1.68 -0.08 -15.38
CA SER A 150 -0.30 0.29 -15.09
C SER A 150 0.65 -0.49 -15.99
N THR A 151 1.94 -0.20 -15.92
CA THR A 151 2.96 -0.81 -16.78
C THR A 151 4.27 -0.98 -16.04
N ASN A 152 4.73 -2.22 -15.94
CA ASN A 152 6.09 -2.52 -15.52
C ASN A 152 7.05 -2.32 -16.70
N VAL A 153 8.22 -1.76 -16.43
CA VAL A 153 9.31 -1.66 -17.41
C VAL A 153 10.45 -2.54 -16.93
N LEU A 154 10.84 -3.50 -17.74
CA LEU A 154 11.79 -4.53 -17.35
C LEU A 154 12.84 -4.74 -18.45
N THR A 155 14.06 -5.05 -18.01
CA THR A 155 15.16 -5.40 -18.89
C THR A 155 15.91 -6.60 -18.34
N LYS A 156 16.44 -7.43 -19.25
CA LYS A 156 17.19 -8.64 -18.91
C LYS A 156 18.62 -8.50 -19.40
N ILE A 157 19.56 -8.59 -18.46
CA ILE A 157 21.00 -8.62 -18.77
C ILE A 157 21.46 -10.08 -18.72
N PRO A 158 21.78 -10.71 -19.86
CA PRO A 158 22.23 -12.09 -19.87
C PRO A 158 23.63 -12.22 -19.22
N ALA A 159 23.89 -13.36 -18.60
CA ALA A 159 25.22 -13.66 -18.08
C ALA A 159 26.25 -13.71 -19.21
N LYS A 160 27.39 -13.03 -19.04
CA LYS A 160 28.41 -12.90 -20.11
C LYS A 160 29.15 -14.22 -20.44
N LYS A 161 29.22 -15.17 -19.49
CA LYS A 161 30.10 -16.35 -19.58
C LYS A 161 29.42 -17.69 -19.31
N ILE A 162 28.16 -17.67 -18.88
CA ILE A 162 27.43 -18.85 -18.43
C ILE A 162 26.15 -18.91 -19.25
N SER A 163 25.74 -20.13 -19.62
CA SER A 163 24.48 -20.33 -20.32
C SER A 163 23.31 -19.86 -19.45
N GLU A 164 22.21 -19.44 -20.07
CA GLU A 164 21.04 -18.97 -19.33
C GLU A 164 20.45 -20.06 -18.42
N LYS A 165 20.63 -21.35 -18.75
CA LYS A 165 20.17 -22.49 -17.96
C LYS A 165 20.99 -22.71 -16.69
N ASP A 166 22.27 -22.38 -16.74
CA ASP A 166 23.21 -22.58 -15.62
C ASP A 166 23.44 -21.30 -14.81
N ALA A 167 22.95 -20.16 -15.31
CA ALA A 167 23.06 -18.87 -14.64
C ALA A 167 21.94 -18.70 -13.59
N GLY A 168 22.31 -18.26 -12.39
CA GLY A 168 21.34 -17.78 -11.41
C GLY A 168 20.73 -16.43 -11.81
N ASN A 169 19.49 -16.17 -11.37
CA ASN A 169 18.81 -14.91 -11.61
C ASN A 169 19.01 -13.92 -10.45
N ILE A 170 19.40 -12.70 -10.76
CA ILE A 170 19.39 -11.57 -9.82
C ILE A 170 18.30 -10.61 -10.29
N ILE A 171 17.32 -10.34 -9.43
CA ILE A 171 16.23 -9.40 -9.71
C ILE A 171 16.50 -8.12 -8.91
N ILE A 172 16.63 -7.01 -9.63
CA ILE A 172 16.67 -5.67 -9.05
C ILE A 172 15.37 -4.98 -9.45
N SER A 173 14.55 -4.63 -8.46
CA SER A 173 13.27 -3.97 -8.68
C SER A 173 13.19 -2.67 -7.89
N ALA A 174 12.44 -1.71 -8.44
CA ALA A 174 12.12 -0.46 -7.79
C ALA A 174 10.71 -0.03 -8.19
N HIS A 175 9.97 0.54 -7.24
CA HIS A 175 8.68 1.14 -7.53
C HIS A 175 8.87 2.47 -8.26
N LEU A 176 8.22 2.59 -9.42
CA LEU A 176 8.25 3.81 -10.21
C LEU A 176 7.14 4.78 -9.81
N ASP A 177 6.04 4.29 -9.26
CA ASP A 177 4.88 5.07 -8.87
C ASP A 177 5.11 5.89 -7.60
N SER A 178 4.31 6.94 -7.41
CA SER A 178 4.29 7.75 -6.19
C SER A 178 3.01 7.48 -5.40
N LYS A 179 3.11 7.45 -4.07
CA LYS A 179 1.95 7.44 -3.19
C LYS A 179 1.27 8.81 -3.19
N SER A 180 -0.01 8.87 -3.54
CA SER A 180 -0.84 10.07 -3.40
C SER A 180 -1.31 10.21 -1.95
N GLN A 181 -0.43 10.64 -1.06
CA GLN A 181 -0.79 10.89 0.34
C GLN A 181 -0.45 12.34 0.70
N SER A 182 -1.49 13.12 0.99
CA SER A 182 -1.34 14.53 1.39
C SER A 182 -1.10 14.69 2.90
N PHE A 183 -1.44 13.66 3.67
CA PHE A 183 -1.40 13.69 5.13
C PHE A 183 -0.21 12.90 5.66
N ASN A 184 0.48 13.45 6.65
CA ASN A 184 1.65 12.83 7.25
C ASN A 184 1.27 11.46 7.85
N THR A 185 2.07 10.43 7.54
CA THR A 185 1.94 9.07 8.09
C THR A 185 1.82 9.06 9.60
N PHE A 186 2.55 9.93 10.30
CA PHE A 186 2.48 10.03 11.77
C PHE A 186 1.06 10.28 12.27
N TRP A 187 0.39 11.31 11.75
CA TRP A 187 -0.97 11.66 12.18
C TRP A 187 -1.99 10.58 11.80
N ARG A 188 -1.81 9.90 10.66
CA ARG A 188 -2.66 8.75 10.31
C ARG A 188 -2.58 7.65 11.35
N VAL A 189 -1.36 7.30 11.77
CA VAL A 189 -1.13 6.28 12.80
C VAL A 189 -1.78 6.69 14.12
N VAL A 190 -1.65 7.96 14.52
CA VAL A 190 -2.32 8.49 15.71
C VAL A 190 -3.84 8.35 15.60
N LEU A 191 -4.44 8.78 14.49
CA LEU A 191 -5.89 8.68 14.28
C LEU A 191 -6.39 7.22 14.26
N TYR A 192 -5.66 6.29 13.62
CA TYR A 192 -6.01 4.87 13.67
C TYR A 192 -5.93 4.31 15.08
N LYS A 193 -4.92 4.70 15.88
CA LYS A 193 -4.83 4.31 17.29
C LYS A 193 -6.01 4.84 18.11
N ILE A 194 -6.40 6.11 17.90
CA ILE A 194 -7.58 6.70 18.56
C ILE A 194 -8.84 5.90 18.19
N THR A 195 -9.09 5.63 16.90
CA THR A 195 -10.22 4.80 16.47
C THR A 195 -10.20 3.42 17.13
N PHE A 196 -9.02 2.76 17.14
CA PHE A 196 -8.87 1.41 17.69
C PHE A 196 -9.16 1.35 19.20
N TYR A 197 -8.51 2.20 20.00
CA TYR A 197 -8.71 2.20 21.46
C TYR A 197 -10.12 2.67 21.85
N SER A 198 -10.67 3.65 21.13
CA SER A 198 -12.05 4.10 21.35
C SER A 198 -13.06 3.00 20.98
N GLY A 199 -12.76 2.17 19.97
CA GLY A 199 -13.56 1.00 19.64
C GLY A 199 -13.56 -0.06 20.74
N ILE A 200 -12.40 -0.34 21.34
CA ILE A 200 -12.30 -1.25 22.50
C ILE A 200 -13.08 -0.69 23.70
N MET A 201 -12.93 0.61 23.98
CA MET A 201 -13.66 1.27 25.05
C MET A 201 -15.17 1.19 24.82
N LEU A 202 -15.65 1.47 23.60
CA LEU A 202 -17.06 1.35 23.24
C LEU A 202 -17.61 -0.07 23.46
N ILE A 203 -16.88 -1.10 23.04
CA ILE A 203 -17.26 -2.51 23.27
C ILE A 203 -17.36 -2.79 24.77
N THR A 204 -16.40 -2.29 25.55
CA THR A 204 -16.37 -2.45 27.00
C THR A 204 -17.57 -1.76 27.65
N ASP A 205 -17.87 -0.52 27.26
CA ASP A 205 -19.04 0.24 27.71
C ASP A 205 -20.34 -0.52 27.38
N TYR A 206 -20.46 -1.12 26.20
CA TYR A 206 -21.62 -1.96 25.84
C TYR A 206 -21.74 -3.22 26.69
N ILE A 207 -20.62 -3.91 26.97
CA ILE A 207 -20.64 -5.07 27.86
C ILE A 207 -21.12 -4.66 29.26
N PHE A 208 -20.57 -3.57 29.81
CA PHE A 208 -21.02 -3.04 31.10
C PHE A 208 -22.48 -2.62 31.09
N TYR A 209 -22.95 -2.00 30.00
CA TYR A 209 -24.38 -1.66 29.83
C TYR A 209 -25.27 -2.90 29.98
N PHE A 210 -24.92 -4.00 29.30
CA PHE A 210 -25.69 -5.24 29.40
C PHE A 210 -25.61 -5.90 30.78
N ILE A 211 -24.46 -5.86 31.44
CA ILE A 211 -24.33 -6.39 32.81
C ILE A 211 -25.15 -5.56 33.80
N ILE A 212 -25.19 -4.23 33.68
CA ILE A 212 -26.05 -3.39 34.53
C ILE A 212 -27.52 -3.71 34.28
N LEU A 213 -27.92 -3.82 33.00
CA LEU A 213 -29.31 -4.05 32.61
C LEU A 213 -29.85 -5.42 33.06
N PHE A 214 -29.04 -6.49 32.98
CA PHE A 214 -29.48 -7.86 33.25
C PHE A 214 -28.93 -8.48 34.54
N GLY A 215 -27.82 -7.94 35.06
CA GLY A 215 -27.09 -8.47 36.21
C GLY A 215 -27.44 -7.79 37.54
N ASN A 216 -28.36 -6.83 37.57
CA ASN A 216 -28.77 -6.08 38.76
C ASN A 216 -27.58 -5.44 39.51
N LEU A 217 -26.55 -4.97 38.79
CA LEU A 217 -25.46 -4.22 39.41
C LEU A 217 -25.93 -2.81 39.77
N ASP A 218 -25.72 -2.40 41.02
CA ASP A 218 -25.98 -1.02 41.49
C ASP A 218 -24.86 -0.07 41.08
N VAL A 219 -24.69 0.10 39.77
CA VAL A 219 -23.75 1.04 39.16
C VAL A 219 -24.55 2.08 38.40
N SER A 220 -24.19 3.36 38.58
CA SER A 220 -24.88 4.44 37.89
C SER A 220 -24.73 4.31 36.37
N PHE A 221 -25.86 4.29 35.67
CA PHE A 221 -25.93 4.35 34.20
C PHE A 221 -25.19 5.55 33.60
N PHE A 222 -24.95 6.60 34.40
CA PHE A 222 -24.20 7.78 33.99
C PHE A 222 -22.84 7.41 33.41
N TYR A 223 -22.06 6.56 34.08
CA TYR A 223 -20.71 6.22 33.61
C TYR A 223 -20.72 5.57 32.23
N THR A 224 -21.65 4.64 32.01
CA THR A 224 -21.79 3.92 30.75
C THR A 224 -22.27 4.81 29.61
N ILE A 225 -23.19 5.74 29.90
CA ILE A 225 -23.69 6.70 28.91
C ILE A 225 -22.58 7.65 28.48
N TYR A 226 -21.89 8.30 29.43
CA TYR A 226 -20.85 9.27 29.10
C TYR A 226 -19.62 8.59 28.48
N GLY A 227 -19.23 7.40 28.96
CA GLY A 227 -18.19 6.58 28.34
C GLY A 227 -18.51 6.27 26.87
N GLY A 228 -19.73 5.77 26.61
CA GLY A 228 -20.20 5.49 25.26
C GLY A 228 -20.16 6.72 24.35
N TRP A 229 -20.64 7.87 24.81
CA TRP A 229 -20.61 9.13 24.04
C TRP A 229 -19.19 9.62 23.75
N ILE A 230 -18.26 9.53 24.71
CA ILE A 230 -16.86 9.88 24.50
C ILE A 230 -16.25 8.97 23.43
N SER A 231 -16.46 7.66 23.54
CA SER A 231 -15.97 6.69 22.56
C SER A 231 -16.52 6.96 21.16
N ILE A 232 -17.83 7.19 21.05
CA ILE A 232 -18.53 7.53 19.80
C ILE A 232 -17.96 8.81 19.17
N PHE A 233 -17.77 9.86 19.98
CA PHE A 233 -17.21 11.13 19.53
C PHE A 233 -15.79 10.95 18.98
N LEU A 234 -14.93 10.25 19.72
CA LEU A 234 -13.53 10.02 19.32
C LEU A 234 -13.45 9.20 18.03
N ILE A 235 -14.23 8.12 17.90
CA ILE A 235 -14.32 7.32 16.67
C ILE A 235 -14.80 8.18 15.50
N SER A 236 -15.85 8.97 15.70
CA SER A 236 -16.44 9.77 14.64
C SER A 236 -15.48 10.86 14.16
N PHE A 237 -14.86 11.58 15.10
CA PHE A 237 -13.87 12.60 14.83
C PHE A 237 -12.67 12.03 14.07
N SER A 238 -12.08 10.93 14.54
CA SER A 238 -10.92 10.33 13.89
C SER A 238 -11.23 9.83 12.49
N ASN A 239 -12.39 9.21 12.29
CA ASN A 239 -12.83 8.73 10.97
C ASN A 239 -13.07 9.88 10.00
N ILE A 240 -13.70 10.98 10.44
CA ILE A 240 -13.90 12.17 9.61
C ILE A 240 -12.54 12.75 9.20
N CYS A 241 -11.61 12.90 10.14
CA CYS A 241 -10.25 13.37 9.82
C CYS A 241 -9.53 12.46 8.81
N LEU A 242 -9.65 11.14 8.97
CA LEU A 242 -9.06 10.16 8.04
C LEU A 242 -9.72 10.20 6.65
N LEU A 243 -11.04 10.38 6.58
CA LEU A 243 -11.77 10.55 5.33
C LEU A 243 -11.36 11.83 4.59
N LEU A 244 -11.21 12.94 5.31
CA LEU A 244 -10.71 14.21 4.75
C LEU A 244 -9.26 14.08 4.26
N ALA A 245 -8.42 13.35 5.00
CA ALA A 245 -7.07 13.05 4.56
C ALA A 245 -7.04 12.20 3.28
N ALA A 246 -8.01 11.29 3.11
CA ALA A 246 -8.14 10.43 1.95
C ALA A 246 -8.82 11.10 0.74
N SER A 247 -9.64 12.14 0.95
CA SER A 247 -10.41 12.81 -0.11
C SER A 247 -9.61 13.83 -0.92
N LYS A 248 -8.60 14.47 -0.32
CA LYS A 248 -7.70 15.43 -1.01
C LYS A 248 -6.96 14.86 -2.23
N ILE A 249 -6.93 13.53 -2.39
CA ILE A 249 -6.39 12.85 -3.58
C ILE A 249 -7.16 13.23 -4.85
N ASN A 250 -8.46 13.55 -4.76
CA ASN A 250 -9.28 13.83 -5.94
C ASN A 250 -9.18 15.28 -6.43
N LEU A 251 -8.84 16.24 -5.57
CA LEU A 251 -8.72 17.65 -5.98
C LEU A 251 -7.54 17.87 -6.94
N PHE A 252 -6.47 17.06 -6.84
CA PHE A 252 -5.36 17.10 -7.78
C PHE A 252 -5.69 16.50 -9.15
N LYS A 253 -6.75 15.67 -9.28
CA LYS A 253 -7.20 15.15 -10.58
C LYS A 253 -7.92 16.19 -11.44
N ILE A 254 -8.38 17.31 -10.85
CA ILE A 254 -9.19 18.32 -11.57
C ILE A 254 -8.30 19.40 -12.22
N GLY A 255 -7.02 19.48 -11.84
CA GLY A 255 -6.08 20.49 -12.33
C GLY A 255 -5.11 20.05 -13.44
N GLU A 256 -5.23 18.84 -13.99
CA GLU A 256 -4.33 18.25 -15.02
C GLU A 256 -5.07 17.59 -16.19
#